data_AF-A0A920QRR7-F1
#
_entry.id   AF-A0A920QRR7-F1
#
_cell.length_a   1.000
_cell.length_b   1.000
_cell.length_c   1.000
_cell.angle_alpha   90.00
_cell.angle_beta   90.00
_cell.angle_gamma   90.00
#
_symmetry.space_group_name_H-M   'P 1'
#
loop_
_entity.id
_entity.type
_entity.pdbx_description
1 polymer ?
#
loop_
_entity_poly.entity_id
_entity_poly.type
_entity_poly.pdbx_seq_one_letter_code
_entity_poly.pdbx_strand_id
1 'polypeptide(L)' 'MIEGGVDLLLLETSQDTINIKAGLNGIDRALANLNRDIPIAVQGTIEPMGTLLAGQDAGALYTS' A
#
# COMPACT_ATOMS: atom_id res chain seq x y z
N MET A 1 -3.07 5.56 -14.71
CA MET A 1 -1.73 5.16 -14.23
C MET A 1 -1.31 3.83 -14.85
N ILE A 2 -1.94 2.70 -14.51
CA ILE A 2 -1.60 1.37 -15.07
C ILE A 2 -1.66 1.34 -16.61
N GLU A 3 -2.74 1.82 -17.22
CA GLU A 3 -2.84 1.94 -18.68
C GLU A 3 -1.82 2.90 -19.30
N GLY A 4 -1.34 3.87 -18.50
CA GLY A 4 -0.30 4.80 -18.89
C GLY A 4 1.11 4.20 -18.88
N GLY A 5 1.25 2.91 -18.55
CA GLY A 5 2.53 2.19 -18.63
C GLY A 5 3.50 2.50 -17.50
N VAL A 6 3.01 2.68 -16.27
CA VAL A 6 3.89 2.83 -15.09
C VAL A 6 4.69 1.55 -14.82
N ASP A 7 5.94 1.70 -14.40
CA ASP A 7 6.83 0.58 -14.07
C ASP A 7 6.66 0.07 -12.62
N LEU A 8 6.04 0.87 -11.74
CA LEU A 8 5.85 0.59 -10.32
C LEU A 8 4.60 1.31 -9.81
N LEU A 9 3.89 0.68 -8.88
CA LEU A 9 2.89 1.33 -8.04
C LEU A 9 3.43 1.48 -6.61
N LEU A 10 3.39 2.70 -6.07
CA LEU A 10 3.75 2.97 -4.69
C LEU A 10 2.50 3.43 -3.91
N LEU A 11 2.06 2.62 -2.96
CA LEU A 11 1.02 3.01 -2.00
C LEU A 11 1.69 3.72 -0.82
N GLU A 12 1.81 5.04 -0.93
CA GLU A 12 2.55 5.87 0.02
C GLU A 12 1.68 6.61 1.03
N THR A 13 2.36 7.24 1.98
CA THR A 13 1.82 8.09 3.04
C THR A 13 0.69 7.41 3.80
N SER A 14 0.79 6.10 3.98
CA SER A 14 -0.26 5.32 4.60
C SER A 14 -0.12 5.34 6.11
N GLN A 15 -1.15 5.81 6.79
CA GLN A 15 -1.20 5.93 8.25
C GLN A 15 -2.15 4.91 8.91
N ASP A 16 -2.75 4.02 8.12
CA ASP A 16 -3.68 3.00 8.58
C ASP A 16 -3.55 1.71 7.76
N THR A 17 -3.48 0.57 8.44
CA THR A 17 -3.26 -0.74 7.81
C THR A 17 -4.48 -1.25 7.05
N ILE A 18 -5.70 -0.90 7.48
CA ILE A 18 -6.94 -1.31 6.80
C ILE A 18 -7.00 -0.60 5.43
N ASN A 19 -6.65 0.68 5.38
CA ASN A 19 -6.56 1.44 4.14
C ASN A 19 -5.50 0.87 3.20
N ILE A 20 -4.35 0.43 3.71
CA ILE A 20 -3.33 -0.26 2.91
C ILE A 20 -3.92 -1.52 2.27
N LYS A 21 -4.56 -2.39 3.06
CA LYS A 21 -5.17 -3.63 2.56
C LYS A 21 -6.29 -3.37 1.55
N ALA A 22 -7.11 -2.35 1.77
CA ALA A 22 -8.14 -1.95 0.83
C ALA A 22 -7.52 -1.46 -0.50
N GLY A 23 -6.45 -0.66 -0.42
CA GLY A 23 -5.69 -0.19 -1.58
C GLY A 23 -5.07 -1.34 -2.38
N LEU A 24 -4.36 -2.25 -1.70
CA LEU A 24 -3.76 -3.44 -2.32
C LEU A 24 -4.81 -4.31 -3.04
N ASN A 25 -5.94 -4.59 -2.37
CA ASN A 25 -7.04 -5.33 -3.01
C ASN A 25 -7.60 -4.61 -4.26
N GLY A 26 -7.63 -3.27 -4.24
CA GLY A 26 -8.03 -2.47 -5.40
C GLY A 26 -7.02 -2.56 -6.55
N ILE A 27 -5.73 -2.49 -6.23
CA ILE A 27 -4.63 -2.63 -7.20
C ILE A 27 -4.67 -4.02 -7.82
N ASP A 28 -4.77 -5.08 -7.03
CA ASP A 28 -4.82 -6.47 -7.52
C ASP A 28 -5.97 -6.67 -8.51
N ARG A 29 -7.15 -6.16 -8.19
CA ARG A 29 -8.32 -6.20 -9.09
C ARG A 29 -8.08 -5.43 -10.39
N ALA A 30 -7.44 -4.26 -10.30
CA ALA A 30 -7.13 -3.46 -11.48
C ALA A 30 -6.10 -4.14 -12.39
N LEU A 31 -5.03 -4.70 -11.81
CA LEU A 31 -4.00 -5.45 -12.53
C LEU A 31 -4.57 -6.71 -13.19
N ALA A 32 -5.42 -7.46 -12.48
CA ALA A 32 -6.11 -8.62 -13.03
C ALA A 32 -7.01 -8.25 -14.22
N ASN A 33 -7.81 -7.18 -14.10
CA ASN A 33 -8.68 -6.72 -15.17
C ASN A 33 -7.92 -6.25 -16.42
N LEU A 34 -6.72 -5.68 -16.23
CA LEU A 34 -5.87 -5.15 -17.31
C LEU A 34 -4.87 -6.18 -17.84
N ASN A 35 -4.83 -7.39 -17.25
CA ASN A 35 -3.84 -8.43 -17.52
C ASN A 35 -2.40 -7.88 -17.52
N ARG A 36 -2.07 -7.16 -16.44
CA ARG A 36 -0.76 -6.55 -16.21
C ARG A 36 -0.15 -7.09 -14.92
N ASP A 37 1.16 -7.21 -14.92
CA ASP A 37 1.96 -7.56 -13.74
C ASP A 37 2.94 -6.42 -13.50
N ILE A 38 2.63 -5.56 -12.52
CA ILE A 38 3.41 -4.37 -12.19
C ILE A 38 3.81 -4.51 -10.72
N PRO A 39 5.09 -4.35 -10.36
CA PRO A 39 5.53 -4.37 -8.97
C PRO A 39 4.79 -3.34 -8.11
N ILE A 40 4.56 -3.69 -6.85
CA ILE A 40 3.87 -2.85 -5.87
C ILE A 40 4.79 -2.67 -4.67
N ALA A 41 4.94 -1.42 -4.22
CA ALA A 41 5.60 -1.06 -2.98
C ALA A 41 4.59 -0.39 -2.03
N VAL A 42 4.80 -0.56 -0.73
CA VAL A 42 3.97 0.07 0.31
C VAL A 42 4.88 0.86 1.24
N GLN A 43 4.49 2.09 1.58
CA GLN A 43 5.15 2.93 2.56
C GLN A 43 4.16 3.35 3.64
N GLY A 44 4.45 2.96 4.88
CA GLY A 44 3.73 3.41 6.07
C GLY A 44 4.41 4.62 6.71
N THR A 45 3.61 5.56 7.22
CA THR A 45 4.09 6.77 7.89
C THR A 45 4.01 6.57 9.40
N ILE A 46 5.17 6.63 10.06
CA ILE A 46 5.28 6.56 11.52
C ILE A 46 5.23 7.98 12.08
N GLU A 47 4.29 8.22 12.99
CA GLU A 47 4.20 9.47 13.74
C GLU A 47 5.35 9.59 14.74
N PRO A 48 5.67 10.80 15.23
CA PRO A 48 6.75 11.00 16.21
C PRO A 48 6.63 10.15 17.48
N MET A 49 5.42 9.69 17.81
CA MET A 49 5.15 8.81 18.95
C MET A 49 5.58 7.34 18.72
N GLY A 50 6.03 6.99 17.51
CA GLY A 50 6.57 5.67 17.17
C GLY A 50 5.56 4.68 16.58
N THR A 51 4.34 5.11 16.31
CA THR A 51 3.28 4.29 15.71
C THR A 51 2.68 4.96 14.47
N LEU A 52 1.94 4.21 13.66
CA LEU A 52 0.98 4.74 12.70
C LEU A 52 -0.14 5.50 13.44
N LEU A 53 -0.97 6.25 12.70
CA LEU A 53 -2.08 7.04 13.27
C LEU A 53 -3.08 6.17 14.04
N ALA A 54 -3.33 4.95 13.58
CA ALA A 54 -4.21 3.99 14.23
C ALA A 54 -3.51 3.18 15.36
N GLY A 55 -2.27 3.55 15.74
CA GLY A 55 -1.56 3.02 16.91
C GLY A 55 -0.71 1.78 16.67
N GLN A 56 -0.64 1.28 15.43
CA GLN A 56 0.22 0.12 15.09
C GLN A 56 1.69 0.53 15.03
N ASP A 57 2.59 -0.28 15.57
CA ASP A 57 4.03 -0.07 15.35
C ASP A 57 4.47 -0.54 13.95
N ALA A 58 5.74 -0.29 13.61
CA ALA A 58 6.30 -0.68 12.32
C ALA A 58 6.35 -2.21 12.12
N GLY A 59 6.51 -2.98 13.20
CA GLY A 59 6.52 -4.45 13.13
C GLY A 59 5.13 -5.01 12.83
N ALA A 60 4.10 -4.41 13.41
CA ALA A 60 2.71 -4.71 13.14
C ALA A 60 2.35 -4.42 11.67
N LEU A 61 2.82 -3.30 11.12
CA LEU A 61 2.65 -3.00 9.68
C LEU A 61 3.27 -4.08 8.77
N TYR A 62 4.45 -4.58 9.11
CA TYR A 62 5.15 -5.60 8.31
C TYR A 62 4.53 -7.01 8.42
N THR A 63 3.98 -7.35 9.58
CA THR A 63 3.51 -8.71 9.88
C THR A 63 2.02 -8.92 9.54
N SER A 64 1.27 -7.83 9.30
CA SER A 64 -0.20 -7.86 9.17
C SER A 64 -0.75 -8.25 7.82
#